data_AF-A0A7W8CIS0-F1
#
_entry.id   AF-A0A7W8CIS0-F1
#
_cell.length_a   1.000
_cell.length_b   1.000
_cell.length_c   1.000
_cell.angle_alpha   90.00
_cell.angle_beta   90.00
_cell.angle_gamma   90.00
#
_symmetry.space_group_name_H-M   'P 1'
#
loop_
_entity.id
_entity.type
_entity.pdbx_description
1 polymer ?
#
loop_
_entity_poly.entity_id
_entity_poly.type
_entity_poly.pdbx_seq_one_letter_code
_entity_poly.pdbx_strand_id
1 'polypeptide(L)'
;MDVDAFVLAHRPTWDRLEQLVKRRRSLTGAEVDELVDLYQRVSTHLSMVRTASSDSVLVGKLSGLVAKARAAVTGAHAPLSREFVRFFTVSFPVVAYQAWRWWLGTAVAFLFVTVLVAVWMSGNHEVQSALTTPGEIDQIVNNDFAAYYSENPPGSFAMQVWLNNAWISVLCIAFAVVGGLPIPALLFQNAANLGAMAAFMFDAGKGDVFLGLLTPHGLLELTAVFLAGAAGMRLGWSVVSPGDRPRGQVLAERGRAVVSVAVGMFVVLLVSGLIEALVTPSGLPTFARIAIGVTAEVAFIGYVVHFGRKGVRAGETGDIEDAPDVVPTR
;
A
#
# COMPACT_ATOMS: atom_id res chain seq x y z
N MET A 1 41.51 -32.28 20.90
CA MET A 1 40.29 -33.01 20.51
C MET A 1 40.72 -34.01 19.45
N ASP A 2 40.38 -35.29 19.62
CA ASP A 2 40.55 -36.28 18.55
C ASP A 2 39.44 -36.05 17.53
N VAL A 3 39.82 -35.53 16.36
CA VAL A 3 38.89 -35.14 15.29
C VAL A 3 38.19 -36.38 14.72
N ASP A 4 38.86 -37.52 14.66
CA ASP A 4 38.30 -38.74 14.10
C ASP A 4 37.26 -39.36 15.04
N ALA A 5 37.55 -39.37 16.35
CA ALA A 5 36.58 -39.77 17.37
C ALA A 5 35.36 -38.83 17.39
N PHE A 6 35.58 -37.52 17.23
CA PHE A 6 34.51 -36.52 17.15
C PHE A 6 33.62 -36.73 15.92
N VAL A 7 34.21 -37.00 14.76
CA VAL A 7 33.50 -37.31 13.52
C VAL A 7 32.65 -38.56 13.69
N LEU A 8 33.21 -39.65 14.22
CA LEU A 8 32.49 -40.91 14.43
C LEU A 8 31.29 -40.73 15.38
N ALA A 9 31.45 -39.95 16.45
CA ALA A 9 30.39 -39.72 17.44
C ALA A 9 29.23 -38.87 16.88
N HIS A 10 29.51 -37.87 16.03
CA HIS A 10 28.52 -36.89 15.60
C HIS A 10 28.00 -37.06 14.17
N ARG A 11 28.57 -37.99 13.39
CA ARG A 11 28.10 -38.32 12.04
C ARG A 11 26.61 -38.65 11.95
N PRO A 12 25.98 -39.42 12.87
CA PRO A 12 24.54 -39.68 12.82
C PRO A 12 23.69 -38.40 12.90
N THR A 13 24.13 -37.42 13.69
CA THR A 13 23.47 -36.11 13.82
C THR A 13 23.53 -35.33 12.50
N TRP A 14 24.67 -35.36 11.82
CA TRP A 14 24.85 -34.72 10.52
C TRP A 14 24.00 -35.37 9.43
N ASP A 15 23.97 -36.69 9.40
CA ASP A 15 23.17 -37.45 8.45
C ASP A 15 21.67 -37.21 8.64
N ARG A 16 21.20 -37.12 9.90
CA ARG A 16 19.81 -36.76 10.21
C ARG A 16 19.44 -35.36 9.74
N LEU A 17 20.31 -34.37 10.00
CA LEU A 17 20.10 -33.01 9.49
C LEU A 17 20.03 -32.99 7.95
N GLU A 18 20.91 -33.74 7.28
CA GLU A 18 20.89 -33.84 5.82
C GLU A 18 19.58 -34.45 5.29
N GLN A 19 19.04 -35.48 5.96
CA GLN A 19 17.76 -36.09 5.61
C GLN A 19 16.59 -35.10 5.73
N LEU A 20 16.52 -34.36 6.84
CA LEU A 20 15.46 -33.37 7.06
C LEU A 20 15.54 -32.23 6.04
N VAL A 21 16.75 -31.73 5.75
CA VAL A 21 16.97 -30.70 4.72
C VAL A 21 16.55 -31.16 3.32
N LYS A 22 16.77 -32.45 2.97
CA LYS A 22 16.30 -33.04 1.70
C LYS A 22 14.77 -33.09 1.64
N ARG A 23 14.10 -33.37 2.76
CA ARG A 23 12.63 -33.47 2.88
C ARG A 23 11.93 -32.17 3.27
N ARG A 24 12.62 -31.01 3.21
CA ARG A 24 12.13 -29.70 3.70
C ARG A 24 10.72 -29.28 3.24
N ARG A 25 10.21 -29.82 2.13
CA ARG A 25 8.86 -29.53 1.59
C ARG A 25 7.74 -30.41 2.17
N SER A 26 8.07 -31.39 2.99
CA SER A 26 7.17 -32.45 3.47
C SER A 26 7.40 -32.79 4.95
N LEU A 27 7.96 -31.85 5.71
CA LEU A 27 8.23 -32.03 7.13
C LEU A 27 6.94 -31.82 7.94
N THR A 28 6.76 -32.66 8.95
CA THR A 28 5.77 -32.44 10.02
C THR A 28 6.25 -31.38 11.01
N GLY A 29 5.35 -30.84 11.85
CA GLY A 29 5.73 -29.82 12.85
C GLY A 29 6.87 -30.29 13.78
N ALA A 30 6.79 -31.52 14.28
CA ALA A 30 7.85 -32.10 15.11
C ALA A 30 9.19 -32.25 14.36
N GLU A 31 9.16 -32.58 13.06
CA GLU A 31 10.37 -32.65 12.24
C GLU A 31 10.96 -31.27 11.94
N VAL A 32 10.17 -30.19 11.97
CA VAL A 32 10.66 -28.81 11.86
C VAL A 32 11.37 -28.38 13.14
N ASP A 33 10.82 -28.69 14.30
CA ASP A 33 11.49 -28.42 15.59
C ASP A 33 12.81 -29.20 15.69
N GLU A 34 12.81 -30.46 15.27
CA GLU A 34 14.01 -31.30 15.18
C GLU A 34 15.06 -30.69 14.22
N LEU A 35 14.63 -30.15 13.08
CA LEU A 35 15.52 -29.47 12.12
C LEU A 35 16.23 -28.26 12.76
N VAL A 36 15.52 -27.45 13.57
CA VAL A 36 16.09 -26.26 14.23
C VAL A 36 17.12 -26.65 15.29
N ASP A 37 16.80 -27.63 16.14
CA ASP A 37 17.73 -28.13 17.17
C ASP A 37 18.99 -28.72 16.52
N LEU A 38 18.83 -29.55 15.49
CA LEU A 38 19.96 -30.11 14.75
C LEU A 38 20.78 -29.03 14.04
N TYR A 39 20.15 -28.02 13.44
CA TYR A 39 20.86 -26.90 12.83
C TYR A 39 21.75 -26.16 13.83
N GLN A 40 21.26 -25.87 15.04
CA GLN A 40 22.04 -25.21 16.09
C GLN A 40 23.21 -26.09 16.54
N ARG A 41 22.95 -27.38 16.81
CA ARG A 41 23.99 -28.34 17.21
C ARG A 41 25.09 -28.48 16.16
N VAL A 42 24.72 -28.65 14.89
CA VAL A 42 25.70 -28.81 13.80
C VAL A 42 26.46 -27.51 13.53
N SER A 43 25.85 -26.35 13.74
CA SER A 43 26.56 -25.06 13.70
C SER A 43 27.64 -24.97 14.79
N THR A 44 27.35 -25.46 15.99
CA THR A 44 28.36 -25.58 17.07
C THR A 44 29.45 -26.58 16.70
N HIS A 45 29.10 -27.72 16.10
CA HIS A 45 30.08 -28.71 15.63
C HIS A 45 31.02 -28.12 14.57
N LEU A 46 30.49 -27.34 13.62
CA LEU A 46 31.30 -26.64 12.62
C LEU A 46 32.28 -25.67 13.28
N SER A 47 31.85 -24.90 14.27
CA SER A 47 32.74 -23.99 15.00
C SER A 47 33.86 -24.75 15.72
N MET A 48 33.54 -25.84 16.41
CA MET A 48 34.54 -26.67 17.10
C MET A 48 35.55 -27.30 16.13
N VAL A 49 35.08 -27.86 15.01
CA VAL A 49 35.94 -28.48 13.98
C VAL A 49 36.83 -27.43 13.30
N ARG A 50 36.32 -26.22 13.03
CA ARG A 50 37.12 -25.12 12.48
C ARG A 50 38.26 -24.66 13.40
N THR A 51 38.07 -24.79 14.71
CA THR A 51 39.09 -24.44 15.70
C THR A 51 40.08 -25.58 15.96
N ALA A 52 39.62 -26.84 15.90
CA ALA A 52 40.42 -28.01 16.29
C ALA A 52 41.13 -28.73 15.12
N SER A 53 40.73 -28.49 13.86
CA SER A 53 41.23 -29.23 12.69
C SER A 53 41.59 -28.30 11.52
N SER A 54 42.64 -28.68 10.79
CA SER A 54 43.02 -28.09 9.50
C SER A 54 42.45 -28.84 8.29
N ASP A 55 41.59 -29.85 8.51
CA ASP A 55 40.92 -30.58 7.43
C ASP A 55 39.88 -29.70 6.72
N SER A 56 40.29 -29.16 5.58
CA SER A 56 39.47 -28.28 4.73
C SER A 56 38.26 -29.00 4.12
N VAL A 57 38.32 -30.31 3.93
CA VAL A 57 37.24 -31.10 3.33
C VAL A 57 36.09 -31.27 4.32
N LEU A 58 36.40 -31.64 5.57
CA LEU A 58 35.41 -31.79 6.63
C LEU A 58 34.73 -30.45 6.95
N VAL A 59 35.52 -29.38 7.08
CA VAL A 59 35.01 -28.02 7.29
C VAL A 59 34.10 -27.60 6.14
N GLY A 60 34.49 -27.86 4.89
CA GLY A 60 33.68 -27.56 3.70
C GLY A 60 32.35 -28.31 3.70
N LYS A 61 32.35 -29.60 4.03
CA LYS A 61 31.13 -30.43 4.09
C LYS A 61 30.15 -29.90 5.16
N LEU A 62 30.64 -29.63 6.36
CA LEU A 62 29.80 -29.11 7.45
C LEU A 62 29.30 -27.69 7.17
N SER A 63 30.15 -26.82 6.61
CA SER A 63 29.75 -25.47 6.19
C SER A 63 28.63 -25.51 5.15
N GLY A 64 28.74 -26.39 4.15
CA GLY A 64 27.68 -26.59 3.15
C GLY A 64 26.39 -27.13 3.73
N LEU A 65 26.46 -28.06 4.69
CA LEU A 65 25.29 -28.60 5.39
C LEU A 65 24.59 -27.52 6.23
N VAL A 66 25.35 -26.73 7.00
CA VAL A 66 24.83 -25.61 7.80
C VAL A 66 24.20 -24.53 6.91
N ALA A 67 24.79 -24.22 5.76
CA ALA A 67 24.20 -23.26 4.82
C ALA A 67 22.85 -23.74 4.26
N LYS A 68 22.75 -25.01 3.87
CA LYS A 68 21.49 -25.61 3.40
C LYS A 68 20.45 -25.72 4.50
N ALA A 69 20.87 -26.08 5.72
CA ALA A 69 20.01 -26.12 6.89
C ALA A 69 19.49 -24.73 7.27
N ARG A 70 20.36 -23.70 7.25
CA ARG A 70 19.95 -22.31 7.43
C ARG A 70 18.88 -21.92 6.42
N ALA A 71 19.10 -22.20 5.13
CA ALA A 71 18.10 -21.92 4.10
C ALA A 71 16.78 -22.69 4.28
N ALA A 72 16.80 -23.88 4.91
CA ALA A 72 15.60 -24.64 5.23
C ALA A 72 14.88 -24.10 6.48
N VAL A 73 15.63 -23.70 7.51
CA VAL A 73 15.12 -23.13 8.77
C VAL A 73 14.58 -21.70 8.56
N THR A 74 15.31 -20.87 7.81
CA THR A 74 14.87 -19.51 7.47
C THR A 74 13.90 -19.50 6.29
N GLY A 75 13.76 -20.63 5.57
CA GLY A 75 12.99 -20.78 4.33
C GLY A 75 11.60 -21.35 4.51
N ALA A 76 10.89 -20.93 5.55
CA ALA A 76 9.45 -21.10 5.70
C ALA A 76 8.82 -19.82 6.26
N HIS A 77 9.06 -18.67 5.62
CA HIS A 77 8.00 -17.67 5.58
C HIS A 77 6.85 -18.30 4.79
N ALA A 78 5.60 -17.99 5.14
CA ALA A 78 4.43 -18.54 4.45
C ALA A 78 4.66 -18.46 2.92
N PRO A 79 4.20 -19.46 2.13
CA PRO A 79 4.42 -19.41 0.69
C PRO A 79 3.98 -18.05 0.18
N LEU A 80 4.84 -17.34 -0.57
CA LEU A 80 4.58 -15.95 -1.00
C LEU A 80 3.17 -15.75 -1.59
N SER A 81 2.60 -16.81 -2.19
CA SER A 81 1.21 -16.85 -2.63
C SER A 81 0.17 -16.72 -1.51
N ARG A 82 0.37 -17.37 -0.35
CA ARG A 82 -0.48 -17.23 0.84
C ARG A 82 -0.39 -15.82 1.42
N GLU A 83 0.80 -15.24 1.54
CA GLU A 83 0.95 -13.86 2.03
C GLU A 83 0.31 -12.85 1.06
N PHE A 84 0.49 -13.05 -0.24
CA PHE A 84 -0.16 -12.26 -1.28
C PHE A 84 -1.69 -12.36 -1.17
N VAL A 85 -2.25 -13.57 -1.11
CA VAL A 85 -3.70 -13.77 -0.96
C VAL A 85 -4.20 -13.15 0.34
N ARG A 86 -3.48 -13.34 1.45
CA ARG A 86 -3.86 -12.76 2.75
C ARG A 86 -3.81 -11.23 2.73
N PHE A 87 -2.82 -10.64 2.07
CA PHE A 87 -2.75 -9.19 1.90
C PHE A 87 -4.03 -8.65 1.25
N PHE A 88 -4.46 -9.25 0.13
CA PHE A 88 -5.65 -8.81 -0.61
C PHE A 88 -6.97 -9.29 -0.01
N THR A 89 -7.00 -10.26 0.90
CA THR A 89 -8.28 -10.76 1.47
C THR A 89 -8.47 -10.42 2.95
N VAL A 90 -7.40 -10.00 3.63
CA VAL A 90 -7.39 -9.68 5.06
C VAL A 90 -6.69 -8.35 5.31
N SER A 91 -5.37 -8.26 5.13
CA SER A 91 -4.57 -7.12 5.64
C SER A 91 -5.07 -5.77 5.13
N PHE A 92 -5.05 -5.56 3.82
CA PHE A 92 -5.50 -4.31 3.21
C PHE A 92 -6.99 -4.02 3.43
N PRO A 93 -7.94 -4.93 3.08
CA PRO A 93 -9.37 -4.61 3.15
C PRO A 93 -9.87 -4.45 4.60
N VAL A 94 -9.29 -5.15 5.58
CA VAL A 94 -9.64 -4.96 7.00
C VAL A 94 -9.21 -3.59 7.50
N VAL A 95 -7.98 -3.16 7.18
CA VAL A 95 -7.49 -1.84 7.58
C VAL A 95 -8.34 -0.74 6.95
N ALA A 96 -8.62 -0.83 5.65
CA ALA A 96 -9.46 0.12 4.94
C ALA A 96 -10.89 0.17 5.51
N TYR A 97 -11.49 -0.99 5.77
CA TYR A 97 -12.82 -1.09 6.36
C TYR A 97 -12.88 -0.50 7.78
N GLN A 98 -11.89 -0.73 8.62
CA GLN A 98 -11.85 -0.11 9.96
C GLN A 98 -11.66 1.41 9.90
N ALA A 99 -10.96 1.90 8.88
CA ALA A 99 -10.75 3.33 8.67
C ALA A 99 -11.97 4.03 8.05
N TRP A 100 -13.12 3.35 7.92
CA TRP A 100 -14.16 3.82 7.02
C TRP A 100 -14.75 5.21 7.35
N ARG A 101 -14.72 5.58 8.63
CA ARG A 101 -15.22 6.87 9.11
C ARG A 101 -14.25 8.00 8.77
N TRP A 102 -12.95 7.70 8.77
CA TRP A 102 -11.90 8.68 8.53
C TRP A 102 -11.89 9.08 7.07
N TRP A 103 -11.76 8.13 6.14
CA TRP A 103 -11.75 8.45 4.71
C TRP A 103 -13.10 8.97 4.20
N LEU A 104 -14.24 8.56 4.77
CA LEU A 104 -15.54 9.18 4.46
C LEU A 104 -15.59 10.63 4.92
N GLY A 105 -15.11 10.92 6.14
CA GLY A 105 -15.00 12.29 6.64
C GLY A 105 -14.07 13.14 5.77
N THR A 106 -12.93 12.58 5.36
CA THR A 106 -12.00 13.19 4.41
C THR A 106 -12.68 13.49 3.08
N ALA A 107 -13.39 12.52 2.50
CA ALA A 107 -14.09 12.66 1.22
C ALA A 107 -15.16 13.77 1.28
N VAL A 108 -15.99 13.77 2.34
CA VAL A 108 -17.04 14.77 2.54
C VAL A 108 -16.43 16.16 2.71
N ALA A 109 -15.39 16.32 3.53
CA ALA A 109 -14.72 17.59 3.73
C ALA A 109 -14.06 18.09 2.43
N PHE A 110 -13.39 17.21 1.70
CA PHE A 110 -12.75 17.51 0.43
C PHE A 110 -13.79 18.00 -0.60
N LEU A 111 -14.85 17.23 -0.82
CA LEU A 111 -15.91 17.59 -1.77
C LEU A 111 -16.63 18.88 -1.36
N PHE A 112 -16.85 19.08 -0.06
CA PHE A 112 -17.43 20.33 0.46
C PHE A 112 -16.55 21.54 0.10
N VAL A 113 -15.23 21.46 0.32
CA VAL A 113 -14.29 22.54 -0.04
C VAL A 113 -14.27 22.75 -1.55
N THR A 114 -14.20 21.68 -2.35
CA THR A 114 -14.23 21.77 -3.82
C THR A 114 -15.47 22.48 -4.32
N VAL A 115 -16.66 22.11 -3.83
CA VAL A 115 -17.93 22.75 -4.22
C VAL A 115 -17.99 24.19 -3.74
N LEU A 116 -17.57 24.46 -2.50
CA LEU A 116 -17.56 25.81 -1.94
C LEU A 116 -16.69 26.76 -2.77
N VAL A 117 -15.47 26.32 -3.11
CA VAL A 117 -14.54 27.11 -3.95
C VAL A 117 -15.10 27.27 -5.37
N ALA A 118 -15.64 26.21 -5.96
CA ALA A 118 -16.23 26.28 -7.30
C ALA A 118 -17.36 27.30 -7.39
N VAL A 119 -18.32 27.24 -6.46
CA VAL A 119 -19.47 28.16 -6.40
C VAL A 119 -19.03 29.59 -6.07
N TRP A 120 -18.06 29.75 -5.17
CA TRP A 120 -17.54 31.07 -4.82
C TRP A 120 -16.83 31.74 -6.00
N MET A 121 -16.05 30.97 -6.77
CA MET A 121 -15.33 31.48 -7.94
C MET A 121 -16.26 31.76 -9.12
N SER A 122 -17.26 30.92 -9.39
CA SER A 122 -18.25 31.18 -10.46
C SER A 122 -19.08 32.45 -10.19
N GLY A 123 -19.24 32.83 -8.91
CA GLY A 123 -19.96 34.04 -8.51
C GLY A 123 -19.13 35.33 -8.50
N ASN A 124 -17.79 35.26 -8.61
CA ASN A 124 -16.91 36.42 -8.39
C ASN A 124 -15.82 36.53 -9.47
N HIS A 125 -16.09 37.25 -10.55
CA HIS A 125 -15.13 37.49 -11.64
C HIS A 125 -13.82 38.20 -11.18
N GLU A 126 -13.87 39.04 -10.14
CA GLU A 126 -12.66 39.66 -9.58
C GLU A 126 -11.67 38.61 -9.02
N VAL A 127 -12.18 37.56 -8.38
CA VAL A 127 -11.36 36.47 -7.82
C VAL A 127 -10.71 35.65 -8.93
N GLN A 128 -11.45 35.39 -10.01
CA GLN A 128 -10.90 34.68 -11.18
C GLN A 128 -9.73 35.47 -11.79
N SER A 129 -9.91 36.78 -11.97
CA SER A 129 -8.88 37.66 -12.55
C SER A 129 -7.64 37.86 -11.66
N ALA A 130 -7.77 37.64 -10.35
CA ALA A 130 -6.66 37.73 -9.38
C ALA A 130 -5.84 36.44 -9.29
N LEU A 131 -6.45 35.29 -9.59
CA LEU A 131 -5.81 33.97 -9.49
C LEU A 131 -5.17 33.51 -10.81
N THR A 132 -5.71 33.93 -11.95
CA THR A 132 -5.29 33.45 -13.27
C THR A 132 -5.57 34.53 -14.33
N THR A 133 -4.66 34.69 -15.29
CA THR A 133 -4.86 35.66 -16.36
C THR A 133 -5.89 35.16 -17.39
N PRO A 134 -6.63 36.05 -18.08
CA PRO A 134 -7.57 35.62 -19.13
C PRO A 134 -6.95 34.75 -20.22
N GLY A 135 -5.66 34.96 -20.53
CA GLY A 135 -4.92 34.15 -21.49
C GLY A 135 -4.61 32.73 -21.00
N GLU A 136 -4.37 32.54 -19.70
CA GLU A 136 -4.21 31.21 -19.10
C GLU A 136 -5.55 30.48 -19.00
N ILE A 137 -6.65 31.19 -18.70
CA ILE A 137 -8.00 30.61 -18.74
C ILE A 137 -8.33 30.16 -20.17
N ASP A 138 -8.04 30.99 -21.17
CA ASP A 138 -8.25 30.63 -22.58
C ASP A 138 -7.34 29.48 -23.02
N GLN A 139 -6.10 29.42 -22.52
CA GLN A 139 -5.19 28.30 -22.79
C GLN A 139 -5.70 26.99 -22.17
N ILE A 140 -6.14 27.01 -20.90
CA ILE A 140 -6.75 25.86 -20.24
C ILE A 140 -8.01 25.45 -21.00
N VAL A 141 -8.97 26.37 -21.18
CA VAL A 141 -10.28 26.07 -21.73
C VAL A 141 -10.21 25.68 -23.21
N ASN A 142 -9.41 26.36 -24.02
CA ASN A 142 -9.45 26.24 -25.48
C ASN A 142 -8.22 25.60 -26.13
N ASN A 143 -7.02 25.61 -25.52
CA ASN A 143 -5.84 24.95 -26.11
C ASN A 143 -5.53 23.58 -25.49
N ASP A 144 -5.44 23.48 -24.17
CA ASP A 144 -5.16 22.21 -23.48
C ASP A 144 -6.32 21.21 -23.63
N PHE A 145 -7.54 21.71 -23.79
CA PHE A 145 -8.73 20.90 -24.08
C PHE A 145 -9.01 20.67 -25.57
N ALA A 146 -8.55 21.54 -26.49
CA ALA A 146 -8.64 21.26 -27.94
C ALA A 146 -7.56 20.27 -28.39
N ALA A 147 -6.37 20.29 -27.77
CA ALA A 147 -5.32 19.29 -27.98
C ALA A 147 -5.78 17.85 -27.64
N TYR A 148 -6.78 17.69 -26.78
CA TYR A 148 -7.46 16.41 -26.55
C TYR A 148 -8.24 15.90 -27.77
N TYR A 149 -8.70 16.79 -28.66
CA TYR A 149 -9.46 16.46 -29.87
C TYR A 149 -8.66 16.55 -31.18
N SER A 150 -7.65 17.41 -31.26
CA SER A 150 -6.82 17.57 -32.46
C SER A 150 -5.34 17.34 -32.14
N GLU A 151 -4.88 16.15 -32.51
CA GLU A 151 -3.49 15.90 -32.91
C GLU A 151 -2.41 16.09 -31.82
N ASN A 152 -2.21 15.08 -30.95
CA ASN A 152 -0.93 14.53 -30.39
C ASN A 152 -1.19 13.80 -29.03
N PRO A 153 -0.29 12.93 -28.51
CA PRO A 153 -0.68 11.71 -27.79
C PRO A 153 -1.53 11.96 -26.52
N PRO A 154 -2.58 11.16 -26.29
CA PRO A 154 -3.65 11.41 -25.31
C PRO A 154 -3.26 11.23 -23.83
N GLY A 155 -2.02 11.55 -23.45
CA GLY A 155 -1.43 11.15 -22.17
C GLY A 155 -0.73 12.25 -21.37
N SER A 156 -0.87 13.54 -21.67
CA SER A 156 -0.15 14.59 -20.90
C SER A 156 -0.95 15.09 -19.69
N PHE A 157 -2.20 15.54 -19.85
CA PHE A 157 -3.01 16.09 -18.76
C PHE A 157 -3.45 15.02 -17.77
N ALA A 158 -3.96 13.90 -18.25
CA ALA A 158 -4.48 12.84 -17.40
C ALA A 158 -3.34 12.14 -16.63
N MET A 159 -2.19 11.88 -17.26
CA MET A 159 -0.99 11.38 -16.59
C MET A 159 -0.44 12.38 -15.56
N GLN A 160 -0.56 13.69 -15.80
CA GLN A 160 -0.21 14.71 -14.81
C GLN A 160 -1.13 14.63 -13.60
N VAL A 161 -2.44 14.46 -13.79
CA VAL A 161 -3.40 14.27 -12.68
C VAL A 161 -3.10 12.97 -11.92
N TRP A 162 -2.82 11.87 -12.63
CA TRP A 162 -2.45 10.59 -12.04
C TRP A 162 -1.16 10.69 -11.21
N LEU A 163 -0.08 11.25 -11.79
CA LEU A 163 1.19 11.47 -11.08
C LEU A 163 0.99 12.37 -9.87
N ASN A 164 0.14 13.40 -9.98
CA ASN A 164 -0.18 14.30 -8.88
C ASN A 164 -0.89 13.57 -7.75
N ASN A 165 -1.95 12.79 -8.05
CA ASN A 165 -2.70 12.03 -7.05
C ASN A 165 -1.88 10.91 -6.41
N ALA A 166 -1.01 10.25 -7.19
CA ALA A 166 -0.04 9.29 -6.66
C ALA A 166 0.97 9.95 -5.73
N TRP A 167 1.50 11.10 -6.11
CA TRP A 167 2.42 11.89 -5.28
C TRP A 167 1.77 12.38 -3.99
N ILE A 168 0.54 12.90 -4.06
CA ILE A 168 -0.24 13.30 -2.89
C ILE A 168 -0.46 12.11 -1.95
N SER A 169 -0.79 10.93 -2.49
CA SER A 169 -0.96 9.72 -1.69
C SER A 169 0.34 9.35 -0.95
N VAL A 170 1.48 9.41 -1.64
CA VAL A 170 2.81 9.22 -1.03
C VAL A 170 3.09 10.26 0.05
N LEU A 171 2.79 11.54 -0.19
CA LEU A 171 2.96 12.61 0.79
C LEU A 171 2.07 12.39 2.02
N CYS A 172 0.81 11.97 1.85
CA CYS A 172 -0.07 11.63 2.97
C CYS A 172 0.53 10.53 3.86
N ILE A 173 1.15 9.51 3.27
CA ILE A 173 1.82 8.44 4.00
C ILE A 173 3.10 8.96 4.68
N ALA A 174 3.90 9.78 4.00
CA ALA A 174 5.09 10.38 4.58
C ALA A 174 4.74 11.31 5.76
N PHE A 175 3.68 12.11 5.61
CA PHE A 175 3.19 12.99 6.67
C PHE A 175 2.57 12.27 7.85
N ALA A 176 2.21 10.99 7.70
CA ALA A 176 1.79 10.15 8.81
C ALA A 176 2.90 10.04 9.89
N VAL A 177 4.18 10.08 9.49
CA VAL A 177 5.33 10.03 10.40
C VAL A 177 5.42 11.27 11.28
N VAL A 178 5.05 12.45 10.77
CA VAL A 178 5.02 13.72 11.52
C VAL A 178 3.65 14.00 12.14
N GLY A 179 2.92 12.94 12.50
CA GLY A 179 1.65 13.05 13.23
C GLY A 179 0.45 13.40 12.34
N GLY A 180 0.57 13.34 11.02
CA GLY A 180 -0.53 13.59 10.07
C GLY A 180 -1.02 15.04 10.02
N LEU A 181 -0.38 15.96 10.74
CA LEU A 181 -0.78 17.38 10.82
C LEU A 181 -0.75 18.12 9.46
N PRO A 182 0.19 17.84 8.53
CA PRO A 182 0.18 18.51 7.23
C PRO A 182 -0.89 18.00 6.26
N ILE A 183 -1.51 16.84 6.53
CA ILE A 183 -2.43 16.17 5.60
C ILE A 183 -3.68 17.03 5.31
N PRO A 184 -4.37 17.63 6.30
CA PRO A 184 -5.52 18.49 6.02
C PRO A 184 -5.18 19.70 5.14
N ALA A 185 -4.01 20.32 5.33
CA ALA A 185 -3.58 21.46 4.51
C ALA A 185 -3.31 21.05 3.06
N LEU A 186 -2.65 19.90 2.85
CA LEU A 186 -2.42 19.33 1.52
C LEU A 186 -3.75 19.02 0.81
N LEU A 187 -4.68 18.37 1.51
CA LEU A 187 -5.99 18.04 0.96
C LEU A 187 -6.84 19.28 0.67
N PHE A 188 -6.75 20.30 1.52
CA PHE A 188 -7.41 21.59 1.28
C PHE A 188 -6.90 22.25 -0.01
N GLN A 189 -5.57 22.29 -0.20
CA GLN A 189 -4.99 22.88 -1.41
C GLN A 189 -5.41 22.11 -2.67
N ASN A 190 -5.41 20.78 -2.62
CA ASN A 190 -5.85 19.97 -3.75
C ASN A 190 -7.36 20.14 -4.03
N ALA A 191 -8.20 20.19 -2.99
CA ALA A 191 -9.64 20.45 -3.10
C ALA A 191 -9.93 21.83 -3.71
N ALA A 192 -9.20 22.85 -3.28
CA ALA A 192 -9.34 24.22 -3.78
C ALA A 192 -8.92 24.32 -5.25
N ASN A 193 -7.79 23.69 -5.64
CA ASN A 193 -7.36 23.64 -7.04
C ASN A 193 -8.38 22.93 -7.93
N LEU A 194 -8.94 21.81 -7.46
CA LEU A 194 -10.01 21.11 -8.18
C LEU A 194 -11.27 21.97 -8.31
N GLY A 195 -11.63 22.70 -7.25
CA GLY A 195 -12.77 23.62 -7.24
C GLY A 195 -12.60 24.78 -8.21
N ALA A 196 -11.40 25.36 -8.29
CA ALA A 196 -11.06 26.41 -9.25
C ALA A 196 -11.16 25.92 -10.70
N MET A 197 -10.61 24.75 -10.99
CA MET A 197 -10.71 24.15 -12.33
C MET A 197 -12.15 23.83 -12.71
N ALA A 198 -12.94 23.33 -11.76
CA ALA A 198 -14.36 23.13 -11.96
C ALA A 198 -15.06 24.46 -12.30
N ALA A 199 -14.82 25.54 -11.55
CA ALA A 199 -15.41 26.85 -11.83
C ALA A 199 -15.14 27.31 -13.27
N PHE A 200 -13.87 27.30 -13.70
CA PHE A 200 -13.51 27.73 -15.06
C PHE A 200 -14.18 26.89 -16.15
N MET A 201 -14.25 25.57 -15.95
CA MET A 201 -14.85 24.66 -16.94
C MET A 201 -16.37 24.78 -17.01
N PHE A 202 -17.03 24.94 -15.86
CA PHE A 202 -18.48 25.12 -15.82
C PHE A 202 -18.90 26.50 -16.35
N ASP A 203 -18.15 27.56 -16.04
CA ASP A 203 -18.41 28.92 -16.56
C ASP A 203 -18.20 28.99 -18.08
N ALA A 204 -17.24 28.23 -18.62
CA ALA A 204 -17.02 28.10 -20.06
C ALA A 204 -18.04 27.19 -20.78
N GLY A 205 -19.02 26.63 -20.06
CA GLY A 205 -20.01 25.69 -20.62
C GLY A 205 -19.45 24.32 -20.99
N LYS A 206 -18.28 23.94 -20.47
CA LYS A 206 -17.58 22.66 -20.72
C LYS A 206 -17.59 21.70 -19.52
N GLY A 207 -18.55 21.86 -18.61
CA GLY A 207 -18.64 21.04 -17.39
C GLY A 207 -18.87 19.54 -17.66
N ASP A 208 -19.58 19.21 -18.73
CA ASP A 208 -19.80 17.85 -19.22
C ASP A 208 -18.49 17.18 -19.68
N VAL A 209 -17.63 17.93 -20.36
CA VAL A 209 -16.29 17.47 -20.77
C VAL A 209 -15.39 17.31 -19.56
N PHE A 210 -15.38 18.29 -18.64
CA PHE A 210 -14.61 18.20 -17.39
C PHE A 210 -14.96 16.95 -16.60
N LEU A 211 -16.26 16.71 -16.35
CA LEU A 211 -16.71 15.51 -15.64
C LEU A 211 -16.45 14.23 -16.45
N GLY A 212 -16.61 14.28 -17.78
CA GLY A 212 -16.35 13.15 -18.66
C GLY A 212 -14.89 12.69 -18.69
N LEU A 213 -13.95 13.62 -18.48
CA LEU A 213 -12.53 13.32 -18.37
C LEU A 213 -12.14 12.92 -16.95
N LEU A 214 -12.62 13.63 -15.94
CA LEU A 214 -12.23 13.41 -14.55
C LEU A 214 -12.84 12.13 -13.96
N THR A 215 -14.13 11.89 -14.19
CA THR A 215 -14.90 10.86 -13.45
C THR A 215 -14.48 9.41 -13.73
N PRO A 216 -14.14 8.99 -14.98
CA PRO A 216 -13.85 7.58 -15.27
C PRO A 216 -12.70 6.98 -14.44
N HIS A 217 -11.66 7.75 -14.17
CA HIS A 217 -10.49 7.30 -13.40
C HIS A 217 -10.41 8.02 -12.04
N GLY A 218 -10.72 9.32 -12.01
CA GLY A 218 -10.58 10.17 -10.82
C GLY A 218 -11.41 9.75 -9.61
N LEU A 219 -12.49 8.97 -9.79
CA LEU A 219 -13.21 8.37 -8.65
C LEU A 219 -12.29 7.48 -7.81
N LEU A 220 -11.62 6.52 -8.44
CA LEU A 220 -10.71 5.61 -7.74
C LEU A 220 -9.47 6.33 -7.19
N GLU A 221 -8.97 7.36 -7.90
CA GLU A 221 -7.82 8.14 -7.44
C GLU A 221 -8.15 8.97 -6.21
N LEU A 222 -9.28 9.68 -6.22
CA LEU A 222 -9.74 10.45 -5.07
C LEU A 222 -9.99 9.53 -3.88
N THR A 223 -10.65 8.39 -4.12
CA THR A 223 -10.85 7.36 -3.11
C THR A 223 -9.51 6.87 -2.53
N ALA A 224 -8.49 6.71 -3.38
CA ALA A 224 -7.16 6.32 -2.93
C ALA A 224 -6.47 7.40 -2.08
N VAL A 225 -6.55 8.67 -2.51
CA VAL A 225 -6.04 9.84 -1.78
C VAL A 225 -6.74 9.98 -0.42
N PHE A 226 -8.07 9.81 -0.37
CA PHE A 226 -8.84 9.89 0.87
C PHE A 226 -8.48 8.78 1.84
N LEU A 227 -8.28 7.56 1.33
CA LEU A 227 -7.86 6.43 2.16
C LEU A 227 -6.43 6.61 2.68
N ALA A 228 -5.50 7.08 1.85
CA ALA A 228 -4.13 7.39 2.26
C ALA A 228 -4.09 8.51 3.31
N GLY A 229 -4.82 9.61 3.07
CA GLY A 229 -4.94 10.72 4.02
C GLY A 229 -5.58 10.29 5.33
N ALA A 230 -6.64 9.47 5.27
CA ALA A 230 -7.30 8.92 6.45
C ALA A 230 -6.39 7.99 7.26
N ALA A 231 -5.66 7.09 6.60
CA ALA A 231 -4.72 6.20 7.25
C ALA A 231 -3.60 6.99 7.94
N GLY A 232 -3.07 8.02 7.26
CA GLY A 232 -2.04 8.90 7.80
C GLY A 232 -2.52 9.72 9.00
N MET A 233 -3.68 10.37 8.89
CA MET A 233 -4.28 11.13 9.99
C MET A 233 -4.66 10.22 11.18
N ARG A 234 -5.17 9.02 10.92
CA ARG A 234 -5.49 8.04 11.96
C ARG A 234 -4.23 7.53 12.68
N LEU A 235 -3.11 7.34 11.97
CA LEU A 235 -1.82 7.03 12.60
C LEU A 235 -1.38 8.18 13.50
N GLY A 236 -1.40 9.42 12.97
CA GLY A 236 -1.05 10.62 13.73
C GLY A 236 -1.88 10.82 14.99
N TRP A 237 -3.20 10.62 14.90
CA TRP A 237 -4.11 10.69 16.04
C TRP A 237 -3.77 9.69 17.16
N SER A 238 -3.14 8.57 16.82
CA SER A 238 -2.69 7.55 17.80
C SER A 238 -1.59 8.05 18.72
N VAL A 239 -0.81 9.05 18.29
CA VAL A 239 0.19 9.71 19.14
C VAL A 239 -0.51 10.50 20.25
N VAL A 240 -1.61 11.16 19.91
CA VAL A 240 -2.39 12.03 20.80
C VAL A 240 -3.30 11.21 21.71
N SER A 241 -4.05 10.27 21.13
CA SER A 241 -5.01 9.41 21.82
C SER A 241 -4.77 7.93 21.46
N PRO A 242 -3.84 7.25 22.16
CA PRO A 242 -3.53 5.84 21.93
C PRO A 242 -4.54 4.88 22.57
N GLY A 243 -5.43 5.39 23.44
CA GLY A 243 -6.30 4.58 24.30
C GLY A 243 -5.54 3.96 25.47
N ASP A 244 -5.97 2.77 25.90
CA ASP A 244 -5.43 2.06 27.08
C ASP A 244 -4.12 1.29 26.81
N ARG A 245 -3.55 1.42 25.60
CA ARG A 245 -2.36 0.67 25.15
C ARG A 245 -1.12 1.56 25.11
N PRO A 246 0.09 1.01 25.33
CA PRO A 246 1.33 1.76 25.24
C PRO A 246 1.50 2.42 23.86
N ARG A 247 1.91 3.69 23.83
CA ARG A 247 2.01 4.49 22.59
C ARG A 247 2.85 3.80 21.52
N GLY A 248 4.00 3.24 21.90
CA GLY A 248 4.93 2.56 20.98
C GLY A 248 4.32 1.34 20.31
N GLN A 249 3.54 0.54 21.05
CA GLN A 249 2.84 -0.62 20.49
C GLN A 249 1.78 -0.19 19.48
N VAL A 250 0.94 0.78 19.84
CA VAL A 250 -0.13 1.28 18.95
C VAL A 250 0.46 1.90 17.69
N LEU A 251 1.57 2.63 17.81
CA LEU A 251 2.30 3.21 16.68
C LEU A 251 2.89 2.13 15.76
N ALA A 252 3.48 1.07 16.31
CA ALA A 252 4.04 -0.02 15.51
C ALA A 252 2.94 -0.78 14.74
N GLU A 253 1.85 -1.16 15.42
CA GLU A 253 0.71 -1.84 14.81
C GLU A 253 0.06 -0.99 13.72
N ARG A 254 -0.27 0.28 14.03
CA ARG A 254 -0.92 1.17 13.06
C ARG A 254 0.04 1.62 11.96
N GLY A 255 1.34 1.68 12.23
CA GLY A 255 2.37 1.96 11.23
C GLY A 255 2.42 0.87 10.16
N ARG A 256 2.39 -0.41 10.55
CA ARG A 256 2.28 -1.53 9.60
C ARG A 256 0.98 -1.48 8.81
N ALA A 257 -0.12 -1.12 9.45
CA ALA A 257 -1.40 -0.91 8.77
C ALA A 257 -1.31 0.19 7.70
N VAL A 258 -0.60 1.30 7.96
CA VAL A 258 -0.35 2.36 6.96
C VAL A 258 0.47 1.85 5.78
N VAL A 259 1.48 1.00 6.01
CA VAL A 259 2.25 0.37 4.91
C VAL A 259 1.35 -0.53 4.06
N SER A 260 0.46 -1.30 4.68
CA SER A 260 -0.51 -2.12 3.93
C SER A 260 -1.44 -1.26 3.08
N VAL A 261 -1.91 -0.12 3.62
CA VAL A 261 -2.69 0.86 2.84
C VAL A 261 -1.86 1.41 1.68
N ALA A 262 -0.61 1.81 1.92
CA ALA A 262 0.27 2.34 0.87
C ALA A 262 0.42 1.39 -0.32
N VAL A 263 0.69 0.11 -0.05
CA VAL A 263 0.81 -0.93 -1.09
C VAL A 263 -0.54 -1.14 -1.79
N GLY A 264 -1.65 -1.17 -1.05
CA GLY A 264 -2.98 -1.29 -1.65
C GLY A 264 -3.33 -0.11 -2.55
N MET A 265 -2.99 1.12 -2.13
CA MET A 265 -3.21 2.34 -2.91
C MET A 265 -2.39 2.37 -4.19
N PHE A 266 -1.15 1.88 -4.17
CA PHE A 266 -0.37 1.74 -5.39
C PHE A 266 -1.09 0.87 -6.44
N VAL A 267 -1.68 -0.26 -6.01
CA VAL A 267 -2.43 -1.15 -6.90
C VAL A 267 -3.73 -0.49 -7.40
N VAL A 268 -4.45 0.22 -6.53
CA VAL A 268 -5.67 0.94 -6.92
C VAL A 268 -5.36 2.05 -7.92
N LEU A 269 -4.30 2.83 -7.70
CA LEU A 269 -3.84 3.87 -8.62
C LEU A 269 -3.37 3.27 -9.94
N LEU A 270 -2.73 2.09 -9.94
CA LEU A 270 -2.39 1.39 -11.17
C LEU A 270 -3.65 1.01 -11.97
N VAL A 271 -4.70 0.50 -11.30
CA VAL A 271 -5.99 0.20 -11.94
C VAL A 271 -6.62 1.47 -12.50
N SER A 272 -6.56 2.58 -11.76
CA SER A 272 -7.02 3.89 -12.25
C SER A 272 -6.28 4.33 -13.51
N GLY A 273 -4.93 4.27 -13.50
CA GLY A 273 -4.12 4.63 -14.66
C GLY A 273 -4.36 3.72 -15.87
N LEU A 274 -4.73 2.46 -15.66
CA LEU A 274 -5.18 1.58 -16.76
C LEU A 274 -6.54 2.01 -17.32
N ILE A 275 -7.50 2.39 -16.45
CA ILE A 275 -8.78 2.94 -16.90
C ILE A 275 -8.53 4.23 -17.68
N GLU A 276 -7.64 5.08 -17.21
CA GLU A 276 -7.26 6.30 -17.90
C GLU A 276 -6.68 6.01 -19.29
N ALA A 277 -5.65 5.16 -19.38
CA ALA A 277 -4.95 4.87 -20.62
C ALA A 277 -5.84 4.14 -21.67
N LEU A 278 -6.84 3.39 -21.23
CA LEU A 278 -7.67 2.55 -22.12
C LEU A 278 -9.07 3.15 -22.38
N VAL A 279 -9.68 3.80 -21.39
CA VAL A 279 -11.07 4.27 -21.44
C VAL A 279 -11.13 5.75 -21.77
N THR A 280 -10.23 6.58 -21.23
CA THR A 280 -10.23 8.03 -21.52
C THR A 280 -10.04 8.35 -23.02
N PRO A 281 -9.10 7.72 -23.75
CA PRO A 281 -8.94 7.93 -25.20
C PRO A 281 -9.88 7.07 -26.06
N SER A 282 -10.73 6.23 -25.46
CA SER A 282 -11.66 5.41 -26.23
C SER A 282 -12.70 6.29 -26.91
N GLY A 283 -13.09 5.96 -28.15
CA GLY A 283 -14.20 6.60 -28.86
C GLY A 283 -15.59 6.31 -28.26
N LEU A 284 -15.65 5.88 -26.99
CA LEU A 284 -16.88 5.59 -26.29
C LEU A 284 -17.62 6.87 -25.91
N PRO A 285 -18.97 6.84 -25.91
CA PRO A 285 -19.75 7.96 -25.43
C PRO A 285 -19.44 8.23 -23.94
N THR A 286 -19.53 9.50 -23.53
CA THR A 286 -19.16 9.95 -22.17
C THR A 286 -19.86 9.15 -21.06
N PHE A 287 -21.14 8.83 -21.22
CA PHE A 287 -21.86 8.04 -20.22
C PHE A 287 -21.25 6.64 -20.02
N ALA A 288 -20.73 6.01 -21.08
CA ALA A 288 -20.14 4.67 -21.01
C ALA A 288 -18.79 4.71 -20.27
N ARG A 289 -17.99 5.75 -20.52
CA ARG A 289 -16.72 5.99 -19.80
C ARG A 289 -16.98 6.20 -18.31
N ILE A 290 -17.96 7.04 -17.97
CA ILE A 290 -18.39 7.27 -16.58
C ILE A 290 -18.88 5.97 -15.94
N ALA A 291 -19.71 5.18 -16.64
CA ALA A 291 -20.22 3.92 -16.12
C ALA A 291 -19.11 2.91 -15.79
N ILE A 292 -18.04 2.86 -16.59
CA ILE A 292 -16.86 2.02 -16.30
C ILE A 292 -16.18 2.47 -15.00
N GLY A 293 -15.94 3.78 -14.85
CA GLY A 293 -15.34 4.33 -13.63
C GLY A 293 -16.18 4.08 -12.38
N VAL A 294 -17.50 4.32 -12.47
CA VAL A 294 -18.44 4.03 -11.39
C VAL A 294 -18.46 2.54 -11.05
N THR A 295 -18.41 1.66 -12.05
CA THR A 295 -18.36 0.21 -11.83
C THR A 295 -17.08 -0.18 -11.10
N ALA A 296 -15.94 0.39 -11.48
CA ALA A 296 -14.66 0.13 -10.83
C ALA A 296 -14.64 0.62 -9.37
N GLU A 297 -15.19 1.80 -9.10
CA GLU A 297 -15.36 2.35 -7.76
C GLU A 297 -16.28 1.48 -6.89
N VAL A 298 -17.45 1.10 -7.41
CA VAL A 298 -18.40 0.21 -6.73
C VAL A 298 -17.77 -1.16 -6.45
N ALA A 299 -17.00 -1.70 -7.40
CA ALA A 299 -16.28 -2.94 -7.21
C ALA A 299 -15.23 -2.81 -6.09
N PHE A 300 -14.49 -1.71 -6.04
CA PHE A 300 -13.51 -1.44 -4.98
C PHE A 300 -14.17 -1.30 -3.60
N ILE A 301 -15.22 -0.50 -3.47
CA ILE A 301 -15.99 -0.35 -2.22
C ILE A 301 -16.57 -1.70 -1.81
N GLY A 302 -17.18 -2.43 -2.75
CA GLY A 302 -17.74 -3.77 -2.52
C GLY A 302 -16.68 -4.76 -2.05
N TYR A 303 -15.49 -4.72 -2.63
CA TYR A 303 -14.32 -5.50 -2.22
C TYR A 303 -13.89 -5.19 -0.77
N VAL A 304 -13.71 -3.91 -0.43
CA VAL A 304 -13.33 -3.48 0.94
C VAL A 304 -14.41 -3.90 1.96
N VAL A 305 -15.69 -3.70 1.63
CA VAL A 305 -16.79 -4.08 2.53
C VAL A 305 -16.90 -5.60 2.68
N HIS A 306 -16.77 -6.36 1.60
CA HIS A 306 -16.89 -7.82 1.64
C HIS A 306 -15.78 -8.46 2.48
N PHE A 307 -14.52 -8.21 2.12
CA PHE A 307 -13.37 -8.82 2.78
C PHE A 307 -13.10 -8.17 4.14
N GLY A 308 -13.23 -6.86 4.26
CA GLY A 308 -13.00 -6.15 5.52
C GLY A 308 -14.02 -6.52 6.59
N ARG A 309 -15.32 -6.60 6.25
CA ARG A 309 -16.35 -7.06 7.21
C ARG A 309 -16.12 -8.51 7.63
N LYS A 310 -15.70 -9.38 6.70
CA LYS A 310 -15.40 -10.78 7.00
C LYS A 310 -14.21 -10.90 7.95
N GLY A 311 -13.12 -10.19 7.70
CA GLY A 311 -11.93 -10.20 8.55
C GLY A 311 -12.19 -9.62 9.94
N VAL A 312 -12.88 -8.48 10.04
CA VAL A 312 -13.23 -7.89 11.35
C VAL A 312 -14.11 -8.83 12.18
N ARG A 313 -15.07 -9.54 11.56
CA ARG A 313 -15.89 -10.56 12.24
C ARG A 313 -15.08 -11.77 12.72
N ALA A 314 -13.98 -12.07 12.04
CA ALA A 314 -13.05 -13.13 12.43
C ALA A 314 -12.03 -12.66 13.49
N GLY A 315 -12.09 -11.41 13.94
CA GLY A 315 -11.14 -10.86 14.92
C GLY A 315 -9.81 -10.40 14.31
N GLU A 316 -9.70 -10.34 12.98
CA GLU A 316 -8.49 -9.88 12.31
C GLU A 316 -8.31 -8.37 12.48
N THR A 317 -7.09 -7.95 12.81
CA THR A 317 -6.71 -6.54 12.91
C THR A 317 -6.20 -5.99 11.58
N GLY A 318 -5.88 -6.86 10.63
CA GLY A 318 -5.21 -6.53 9.37
C GLY A 318 -3.67 -6.49 9.48
N ASP A 319 -3.13 -6.90 10.62
CA ASP A 319 -1.69 -6.98 10.88
C ASP A 319 -1.07 -8.29 10.35
N ILE A 320 0.27 -8.35 10.29
CA ILE A 320 1.01 -9.57 9.92
C ILE A 320 0.80 -10.69 10.97
N GLU A 321 0.80 -11.97 10.54
CA GLU A 321 0.49 -13.14 11.43
C GLU A 321 1.58 -13.26 12.51
N ASP A 322 2.84 -13.05 12.11
CA ASP A 322 4.01 -13.11 12.98
C ASP A 322 4.48 -11.70 13.37
N ALA A 323 3.55 -10.84 13.80
CA ALA A 323 3.95 -9.57 14.40
C ALA A 323 4.82 -9.89 15.64
N PRO A 324 6.02 -9.31 15.78
CA PRO A 324 6.88 -9.62 16.93
C PRO A 324 6.10 -9.32 18.21
N ASP A 325 5.95 -10.34 19.06
CA ASP A 325 5.34 -10.22 20.38
C ASP A 325 6.04 -9.07 21.12
N VAL A 326 5.29 -8.00 21.39
CA VAL A 326 5.78 -6.95 22.27
C VAL A 326 5.74 -7.48 23.68
N VAL A 327 6.93 -7.60 24.28
CA VAL A 327 7.11 -7.96 25.69
C VAL A 327 6.16 -7.11 26.54
N PRO A 328 5.38 -7.71 27.46
CA PRO A 328 4.51 -6.93 28.34
C PRO A 328 5.36 -5.93 29.13
N THR A 329 5.27 -4.65 28.78
CA THR A 329 5.84 -3.59 29.61
C THR A 329 4.91 -3.42 30.80
N ARG A 330 5.41 -3.81 31.98
CA ARG A 330 4.76 -3.57 33.28
C ARG A 330 4.60 -2.08 33.56
#